data_AF-A0A7V6GMI5-F1
#
_entry.id   AF-A0A7V6GMI5-F1
#
_cell.length_a   1.000
_cell.length_b   1.000
_cell.length_c   1.000
_cell.angle_alpha   90.00
_cell.angle_beta   90.00
_cell.angle_gamma   90.00
#
_symmetry.space_group_name_H-M   'P 1'
#
loop_
_entity.id
_entity.type
_entity.pdbx_description
1 polymer ?
#
loop_
_entity_poly.entity_id
_entity_poly.type
_entity_poly.pdbx_seq_one_letter_code
_entity_poly.pdbx_strand_id
1 'polypeptide(L)'
;DDVMYVSNCSMLPFGWTVETLLGSHVSKPYNPDIARVFYRAGYIENWGRGIQKIREACVAHGAEEPEYIIHGGDIMVKFKALQSAIVTDSKGSNITKNEGQSEGQSEGQKLKPVERRNKILEAINKNEKITALELSKIFSVSISTIERDLAKLTEDGDVEYVGSSKGGEWKVRGE
;
A
#
# COMPACT_ATOMS: atom_id res chain seq x y z
N ASP A 1 -3.30 20.60 -3.64
CA ASP A 1 -2.64 19.27 -3.68
C ASP A 1 -2.28 18.84 -2.28
N ASP A 2 -2.66 17.64 -1.89
CA ASP A 2 -2.24 17.02 -0.64
C ASP A 2 -0.82 16.50 -0.81
N VAL A 3 0.16 17.34 -0.48
CA VAL A 3 1.59 17.08 -0.67
C VAL A 3 2.36 17.39 0.61
N MET A 4 3.36 16.55 0.90
CA MET A 4 4.32 16.78 1.98
C MET A 4 5.69 17.08 1.38
N TYR A 5 6.34 18.11 1.89
CA TYR A 5 7.71 18.47 1.54
C TYR A 5 8.63 18.25 2.73
N VAL A 6 9.74 17.56 2.50
CA VAL A 6 10.87 17.46 3.45
C VAL A 6 12.05 18.15 2.80
N SER A 7 12.53 19.24 3.39
CA SER A 7 13.65 20.02 2.87
C SER A 7 14.81 20.04 3.84
N ASN A 8 16.03 20.02 3.32
CA ASN A 8 17.25 20.20 4.08
C ASN A 8 18.24 21.07 3.31
N CYS A 9 18.82 22.06 3.99
CA CYS A 9 19.95 22.83 3.49
C CYS A 9 21.18 21.92 3.44
N SER A 10 21.43 21.33 2.27
CA SER A 10 22.55 20.44 2.04
C SER A 10 22.94 20.40 0.58
N MET A 11 24.24 20.23 0.37
CA MET A 11 24.81 19.99 -0.94
C MET A 11 25.04 18.50 -1.13
N LEU A 12 24.80 18.01 -2.34
CA LEU A 12 25.29 16.70 -2.72
C LEU A 12 26.83 16.68 -2.70
N PRO A 13 27.44 15.50 -2.49
CA PRO A 13 28.89 15.37 -2.65
C PRO A 13 29.33 15.88 -4.03
N PHE A 14 30.55 16.40 -4.10
CA PHE A 14 31.10 16.92 -5.36
C PHE A 14 30.99 15.89 -6.49
N GLY A 15 30.44 16.33 -7.63
CA GLY A 15 30.23 15.51 -8.83
C GLY A 15 28.96 14.65 -8.82
N TRP A 16 28.11 14.74 -7.81
CA TRP A 16 26.84 14.01 -7.78
C TRP A 16 25.72 14.81 -8.46
N THR A 17 24.92 14.11 -9.25
CA THR A 17 23.65 14.56 -9.82
C THR A 17 22.47 13.85 -9.15
N VAL A 18 21.24 14.27 -9.48
CA VAL A 18 20.02 13.56 -9.07
C VAL A 18 20.06 12.10 -9.53
N GLU A 19 20.49 11.82 -10.76
CA GLU A 19 20.57 10.45 -11.26
C GLU A 19 21.54 9.60 -10.43
N THR A 20 22.71 10.14 -10.09
CA THR A 20 23.68 9.41 -9.26
C THR A 20 23.19 9.19 -7.82
N LEU A 21 22.39 10.14 -7.30
CA LEU A 21 21.76 10.04 -5.98
C LEU A 21 20.65 8.98 -5.95
N LEU A 22 19.89 8.84 -7.03
CA LEU A 22 18.82 7.85 -7.14
C LEU A 22 19.30 6.45 -7.54
N GLY A 23 20.53 6.35 -8.05
CA GLY A 23 21.20 5.10 -8.41
C GLY A 23 21.84 4.38 -7.21
N SER A 24 22.49 3.26 -7.48
CA SER A 24 23.27 2.55 -6.46
C SER A 24 24.56 3.30 -6.15
N HIS A 25 24.79 3.60 -4.87
CA HIS A 25 25.98 4.31 -4.42
C HIS A 25 26.38 3.90 -3.00
N VAL A 26 27.67 4.05 -2.66
CA VAL A 26 28.13 3.94 -1.27
C VAL A 26 27.63 5.13 -0.44
N SER A 27 27.40 4.93 0.85
CA SER A 27 27.02 6.04 1.74
C SER A 27 28.18 7.01 1.92
N LYS A 28 27.97 8.29 1.58
CA LYS A 28 28.92 9.39 1.81
C LYS A 28 28.28 10.44 2.72
N PRO A 29 28.26 10.23 4.05
CA PRO A 29 27.65 11.17 4.98
C PRO A 29 28.43 12.49 5.02
N TYR A 30 27.72 13.62 5.00
CA TYR A 30 28.34 14.94 5.13
C TYR A 30 28.98 15.15 6.51
N ASN A 31 28.31 14.65 7.56
CA ASN A 31 28.86 14.58 8.92
C ASN A 31 28.99 13.11 9.36
N PRO A 32 30.19 12.50 9.24
CA PRO A 32 30.41 11.10 9.60
C PRO A 32 30.17 10.78 11.08
N ASP A 33 30.38 11.74 11.99
CA ASP A 33 30.21 11.50 13.43
C ASP A 33 28.73 11.43 13.81
N ILE A 34 27.91 12.35 13.28
CA ILE A 34 26.45 12.28 13.42
C ILE A 34 25.93 10.97 12.83
N ALA A 35 26.33 10.63 11.60
CA ALA A 35 25.93 9.38 10.96
C ALA A 35 26.30 8.15 11.80
N ARG A 36 27.50 8.14 12.41
CA ARG A 36 27.95 7.05 13.29
C ARG A 36 27.09 6.90 14.54
N VAL A 37 26.64 8.01 15.14
CA VAL A 37 25.71 7.99 16.28
C VAL A 37 24.39 7.34 15.87
N PHE A 38 23.78 7.79 14.77
CA PHE A 38 22.51 7.20 14.28
C PHE A 38 22.66 5.73 13.86
N TYR A 39 23.79 5.35 13.28
CA TYR A 39 24.10 3.96 12.95
C TYR A 39 24.18 3.09 14.21
N ARG A 40 24.93 3.53 15.23
CA ARG A 40 25.05 2.81 16.51
C ARG A 40 23.73 2.72 17.26
N ALA A 41 22.88 3.73 17.12
CA ALA A 41 21.51 3.73 17.67
C ALA A 41 20.53 2.84 16.88
N GLY A 42 20.93 2.30 15.72
CA GLY A 42 20.09 1.45 14.87
C GLY A 42 19.09 2.21 14.00
N TYR A 43 19.25 3.53 13.85
CA TYR A 43 18.33 4.36 13.07
C TYR A 43 18.66 4.41 11.58
N ILE A 44 19.92 4.19 11.19
CA ILE A 44 20.36 4.21 9.79
C ILE A 44 21.29 3.03 9.47
N GLU A 45 21.45 2.77 8.18
CA GLU A 45 22.39 1.78 7.64
C GLU A 45 23.64 2.43 7.04
N ASN A 46 24.74 1.67 6.91
CA ASN A 46 25.99 2.17 6.32
C ASN A 46 26.09 2.05 4.79
N TRP A 47 25.10 1.48 4.10
CA TRP A 47 25.23 1.00 2.71
C TRP A 47 24.55 1.88 1.65
N GLY A 48 24.04 3.07 2.01
CA GLY A 48 23.49 4.01 1.03
C GLY A 48 22.13 3.61 0.43
N ARG A 49 21.40 2.67 1.03
CA ARG A 49 20.13 2.16 0.49
C ARG A 49 18.87 2.94 0.92
N GLY A 50 19.04 4.01 1.70
CA GLY A 50 17.91 4.75 2.29
C GLY A 50 16.93 5.28 1.24
N ILE A 51 17.44 5.91 0.18
CA ILE A 51 16.64 6.47 -0.92
C ILE A 51 15.88 5.37 -1.67
N GLN A 52 16.56 4.26 -1.98
CA GLN A 52 15.94 3.11 -2.60
C GLN A 52 14.80 2.56 -1.74
N LYS A 53 15.02 2.36 -0.43
CA LYS A 53 13.99 1.87 0.49
C LYS A 53 12.78 2.80 0.58
N ILE A 54 12.99 4.12 0.55
CA ILE A 54 11.89 5.09 0.54
C ILE A 54 11.06 4.93 -0.73
N ARG A 55 11.69 4.87 -1.91
CA ARG A 55 11.00 4.68 -3.20
C ARG A 55 10.23 3.36 -3.23
N GLU A 56 10.89 2.26 -2.83
CA GLU A 56 10.28 0.94 -2.72
C GLU A 56 9.08 0.94 -1.77
N ALA A 57 9.18 1.61 -0.62
CA ALA A 57 8.08 1.74 0.33
C ALA A 57 6.90 2.51 -0.27
N CYS A 58 7.14 3.66 -0.92
CA CYS A 58 6.09 4.42 -1.59
C CYS A 58 5.34 3.55 -2.62
N VAL A 59 6.08 2.87 -3.49
CA VAL A 59 5.51 1.97 -4.51
C VAL A 59 4.76 0.80 -3.87
N ALA A 60 5.34 0.18 -2.84
CA ALA A 60 4.70 -0.92 -2.11
C ALA A 60 3.39 -0.50 -1.44
N HIS A 61 3.28 0.76 -1.02
CA HIS A 61 2.05 1.34 -0.47
C HIS A 61 1.09 1.90 -1.54
N GLY A 62 1.42 1.76 -2.83
CA GLY A 62 0.59 2.23 -3.95
C GLY A 62 0.66 3.74 -4.19
N ALA A 63 1.57 4.44 -3.53
CA ALA A 63 1.84 5.85 -3.77
C ALA A 63 2.80 6.03 -4.97
N GLU A 64 2.79 7.23 -5.54
CA GLU A 64 3.81 7.64 -6.51
C GLU A 64 5.19 7.70 -5.83
N GLU A 65 6.25 7.49 -6.63
CA GLU A 65 7.60 7.72 -6.13
C GLU A 65 7.81 9.18 -5.71
N PRO A 66 8.61 9.44 -4.67
CA PRO A 66 8.92 10.80 -4.26
C PRO A 66 9.75 11.53 -5.32
N GLU A 67 9.45 12.81 -5.49
CA GLU A 67 10.17 13.71 -6.40
C GLU A 67 11.32 14.38 -5.63
N TYR A 68 12.55 14.21 -6.12
CA TYR A 68 13.75 14.81 -5.53
C TYR A 68 14.15 16.05 -6.33
N ILE A 69 14.12 17.19 -5.67
CA ILE A 69 14.35 18.51 -6.26
C ILE A 69 15.63 19.08 -5.63
N ILE A 70 16.59 19.46 -6.47
CA ILE A 70 17.88 19.99 -6.03
C ILE A 70 18.06 21.39 -6.59
N HIS A 71 18.17 22.37 -5.70
CA HIS A 71 18.34 23.78 -6.05
C HIS A 71 19.35 24.43 -5.12
N GLY A 72 20.44 24.99 -5.67
CA GLY A 72 21.24 26.02 -5.00
C GLY A 72 21.74 25.71 -3.57
N GLY A 73 22.00 24.44 -3.25
CA GLY A 73 22.44 24.04 -1.90
C GLY A 73 21.33 23.50 -0.99
N ASP A 74 20.13 23.30 -1.52
CA ASP A 74 19.02 22.62 -0.88
C ASP A 74 18.67 21.32 -1.61
N ILE A 75 18.31 20.32 -0.82
CA ILE A 75 17.61 19.13 -1.30
C ILE A 75 16.20 19.13 -0.73
N MET A 76 15.22 18.93 -1.61
CA MET A 76 13.83 18.81 -1.23
C MET A 76 13.27 17.51 -1.76
N VAL A 77 12.54 16.80 -0.91
CA VAL A 77 11.82 15.58 -1.25
C VAL A 77 10.33 15.86 -1.14
N LYS A 78 9.61 15.66 -2.23
CA LYS A 78 8.17 15.87 -2.32
C LYS A 78 7.45 14.54 -2.39
N PHE A 79 6.52 14.34 -1.46
CA PHE A 79 5.65 13.19 -1.39
C PHE A 79 4.23 13.63 -1.76
N LYS A 80 3.61 12.97 -2.73
CA LYS A 80 2.18 13.13 -2.99
C LYS A 80 1.40 12.19 -2.09
N ALA A 81 0.34 12.70 -1.47
CA ALA A 81 -0.56 11.85 -0.71
C ALA A 81 -1.22 10.84 -1.65
N LEU A 82 -1.30 9.60 -1.17
CA LEU A 82 -2.10 8.59 -1.82
C LEU A 82 -3.57 9.01 -1.77
N GLN A 83 -4.23 9.09 -2.94
CA GLN A 83 -5.60 9.60 -3.03
C GLN A 83 -6.59 8.86 -2.11
N SER A 84 -6.41 7.55 -1.94
CA SER A 84 -7.24 6.74 -1.05
C SER A 84 -6.98 6.98 0.45
N ALA A 85 -5.90 7.66 0.82
CA ALA A 85 -5.54 7.99 2.19
C ALA A 85 -5.88 9.45 2.57
N ILE A 86 -6.34 10.26 1.62
CA ILE A 86 -6.76 11.64 1.88
C ILE A 86 -8.06 11.59 2.68
N VAL A 87 -8.01 12.07 3.92
CA VAL A 87 -9.21 12.28 4.73
C VAL A 87 -9.87 13.56 4.24
N THR A 88 -10.90 13.44 3.42
CA THR A 88 -11.78 14.58 3.17
C THR A 88 -12.60 14.80 4.43
N ASP A 89 -12.60 16.02 4.98
CA ASP A 89 -13.48 16.44 6.07
C ASP A 89 -14.94 16.48 5.59
N SER A 90 -15.47 15.32 5.23
CA SER A 90 -16.88 15.10 5.00
C SER A 90 -17.46 14.75 6.37
N LYS A 91 -18.13 15.71 7.01
CA LYS A 91 -18.98 15.44 8.17
C LYS A 91 -19.88 14.24 7.85
N GLY A 92 -19.62 13.12 8.52
CA GLY A 92 -20.51 11.96 8.57
C GLY A 92 -19.93 10.70 7.92
N SER A 93 -19.20 9.90 8.69
CA SER A 93 -19.59 8.51 9.03
C SER A 93 -18.38 7.70 9.49
N ASN A 94 -18.35 7.46 10.81
CA ASN A 94 -17.73 6.33 11.51
C ASN A 94 -16.27 5.97 11.18
N ILE A 95 -15.41 6.60 11.99
CA ILE A 95 -14.17 6.07 12.53
C ILE A 95 -14.28 4.55 12.74
N THR A 96 -13.45 3.79 12.03
CA THR A 96 -12.80 2.60 12.60
C THR A 96 -11.32 2.70 12.33
N LYS A 97 -10.63 3.42 13.23
CA LYS A 97 -9.23 3.12 13.54
C LYS A 97 -9.17 1.63 13.88
N ASN A 98 -8.37 0.87 13.15
CA ASN A 98 -7.70 -0.28 13.72
C ASN A 98 -6.28 -0.29 13.17
N GLU A 99 -5.41 0.34 13.95
CA GLU A 99 -4.02 -0.07 14.10
C GLU A 99 -4.01 -1.56 14.49
N GLY A 100 -3.20 -2.33 13.78
CA GLY A 100 -3.04 -3.76 14.03
C GLY A 100 -1.90 -4.26 13.17
N GLN A 101 -0.68 -4.15 13.70
CA GLN A 101 0.46 -4.94 13.25
C GLN A 101 0.07 -6.42 13.19
N SER A 102 0.35 -7.04 12.05
CA SER A 102 0.65 -8.47 12.02
C SER A 102 1.58 -8.73 10.84
N GLU A 103 2.85 -8.94 11.20
CA GLU A 103 3.87 -9.58 10.39
C GLU A 103 3.35 -10.93 9.88
N GLY A 104 3.69 -11.28 8.64
CA GLY A 104 3.39 -12.61 8.08
C GLY A 104 3.46 -12.61 6.57
N GLN A 105 4.47 -13.28 6.03
CA GLN A 105 4.75 -13.50 4.61
C GLN A 105 3.53 -13.95 3.79
N SER A 106 3.27 -13.28 2.67
CA SER A 106 2.98 -13.92 1.38
C SER A 106 2.86 -12.86 0.29
N GLU A 107 3.60 -13.05 -0.81
CA GLU A 107 3.45 -12.29 -2.04
C GLU A 107 1.98 -12.25 -2.48
N GLY A 108 1.43 -11.05 -2.62
CA GLY A 108 0.06 -10.87 -3.09
C GLY A 108 -0.16 -9.43 -3.47
N GLN A 109 -0.03 -9.13 -4.76
CA GLN A 109 -0.59 -7.91 -5.33
C GLN A 109 -2.05 -7.79 -4.85
N LYS A 110 -2.38 -6.78 -4.04
CA LYS A 110 -3.77 -6.52 -3.64
C LYS A 110 -4.57 -6.22 -4.90
N LEU A 111 -5.31 -7.21 -5.38
CA LEU A 111 -6.19 -7.08 -6.55
C LEU A 111 -7.12 -5.89 -6.37
N LYS A 112 -7.29 -5.10 -7.43
CA LYS A 112 -8.24 -3.98 -7.41
C LYS A 112 -9.65 -4.52 -7.11
N PRO A 113 -10.54 -3.75 -6.46
CA PRO A 113 -11.87 -4.24 -6.09
C PRO A 113 -12.67 -4.87 -7.24
N VAL A 114 -12.58 -4.30 -8.45
CA VAL A 114 -13.24 -4.83 -9.65
C VAL A 114 -12.66 -6.20 -10.04
N GLU A 115 -11.34 -6.31 -10.12
CA GLU A 115 -10.65 -7.57 -10.46
C GLU A 115 -10.90 -8.66 -9.41
N ARG A 116 -10.93 -8.27 -8.14
CA ARG A 116 -11.23 -9.18 -7.03
C ARG A 116 -12.66 -9.69 -7.11
N ARG A 117 -13.64 -8.81 -7.36
CA ARG A 117 -15.04 -9.21 -7.57
C ARG A 117 -15.22 -10.20 -8.72
N ASN A 118 -14.56 -9.95 -9.87
CA ASN A 118 -14.59 -10.89 -10.99
C ASN A 118 -14.04 -12.27 -10.63
N LYS A 119 -12.93 -12.32 -9.88
CA LYS A 119 -12.38 -13.59 -9.40
C LYS A 119 -13.22 -14.26 -8.31
N ILE A 120 -13.96 -13.48 -7.50
CA ILE A 120 -14.94 -14.03 -6.56
C ILE A 120 -16.07 -14.73 -7.34
N LEU A 121 -16.55 -14.16 -8.44
CA LEU A 121 -17.53 -14.82 -9.32
C LEU A 121 -16.99 -16.14 -9.88
N GLU A 122 -15.74 -16.18 -10.34
CA GLU A 122 -15.09 -17.43 -10.77
C GLU A 122 -14.98 -18.47 -9.65
N ALA A 123 -14.69 -18.03 -8.42
CA ALA A 123 -14.59 -18.91 -7.27
C ALA A 123 -15.96 -19.49 -6.85
N ILE A 124 -17.01 -18.67 -6.90
CA ILE A 124 -18.39 -19.10 -6.65
C ILE A 124 -18.85 -20.11 -7.71
N ASN A 125 -18.55 -19.88 -9.00
CA ASN A 125 -18.84 -20.83 -10.07
C ASN A 125 -18.14 -22.20 -9.89
N LYS A 126 -16.96 -22.22 -9.25
CA LYS A 126 -16.24 -23.47 -8.95
C LYS A 126 -16.77 -24.17 -7.70
N ASN A 127 -17.27 -23.41 -6.73
CA ASN A 127 -17.80 -23.93 -5.48
C ASN A 127 -18.93 -23.02 -4.96
N GLU A 128 -20.17 -23.42 -5.22
CA GLU A 128 -21.36 -22.67 -4.82
C GLU A 128 -21.50 -22.55 -3.29
N LYS A 129 -20.84 -23.42 -2.51
CA LYS A 129 -20.88 -23.39 -1.03
C LYS A 129 -19.71 -22.64 -0.40
N ILE A 130 -18.93 -21.92 -1.20
CA ILE A 130 -17.75 -21.20 -0.70
C ILE A 130 -18.16 -20.13 0.32
N THR A 131 -17.45 -20.11 1.44
CA THR A 131 -17.71 -19.18 2.54
C THR A 131 -16.87 -17.91 2.41
N ALA A 132 -17.34 -16.81 3.04
CA ALA A 132 -16.57 -15.57 3.11
C ALA A 132 -15.17 -15.76 3.77
N LEU A 133 -15.07 -16.72 4.69
CA LEU A 133 -13.80 -17.09 5.35
C LEU A 133 -12.83 -17.79 4.39
N GLU A 134 -13.33 -18.67 3.51
CA GLU A 134 -12.50 -19.33 2.49
C GLU A 134 -12.05 -18.34 1.41
N LEU A 135 -12.96 -17.49 0.93
CA LEU A 135 -12.64 -16.40 0.01
C LEU A 135 -11.59 -15.45 0.61
N SER A 136 -11.70 -15.12 1.90
CA SER A 136 -10.73 -14.27 2.60
C SER A 136 -9.31 -14.86 2.55
N LYS A 137 -9.19 -16.18 2.74
CA LYS A 137 -7.91 -16.90 2.64
C LYS A 137 -7.38 -16.91 1.20
N ILE A 138 -8.23 -17.19 0.22
CA ILE A 138 -7.85 -17.24 -1.20
C ILE A 138 -7.32 -15.89 -1.68
N PHE A 139 -8.01 -14.80 -1.31
CA PHE A 139 -7.70 -13.46 -1.79
C PHE A 139 -6.78 -12.67 -0.86
N SER A 140 -6.36 -13.25 0.27
CA SER A 140 -5.51 -12.59 1.28
C SER A 140 -6.02 -11.20 1.69
N VAL A 141 -7.35 -11.10 1.86
CA VAL A 141 -8.04 -9.88 2.34
C VAL A 141 -8.91 -10.23 3.53
N SER A 142 -9.32 -9.23 4.32
CA SER A 142 -10.20 -9.47 5.47
C SER A 142 -11.54 -10.06 5.04
N ILE A 143 -12.16 -10.85 5.92
CA ILE A 143 -13.53 -11.35 5.75
C ILE A 143 -14.49 -10.18 5.47
N SER A 144 -14.34 -9.06 6.19
CA SER A 144 -15.15 -7.86 5.96
C SER A 144 -14.98 -7.23 4.58
N THR A 145 -13.83 -7.38 3.93
CA THR A 145 -13.62 -6.93 2.54
C THR A 145 -14.38 -7.85 1.58
N ILE A 146 -14.31 -9.16 1.81
CA ILE A 146 -15.08 -10.15 1.03
C ILE A 146 -16.58 -9.95 1.21
N GLU A 147 -17.06 -9.74 2.44
CA GLU A 147 -18.48 -9.49 2.71
C GLU A 147 -18.98 -8.24 1.98
N ARG A 148 -18.16 -7.18 1.95
CA ARG A 148 -18.49 -5.97 1.18
C ARG A 148 -18.54 -6.24 -0.33
N ASP A 149 -17.59 -7.01 -0.85
CA ASP A 149 -17.57 -7.39 -2.26
C ASP A 149 -18.75 -8.30 -2.62
N LEU A 150 -19.11 -9.26 -1.78
CA LEU A 150 -20.28 -10.14 -1.95
C LEU A 150 -21.59 -9.35 -1.86
N ALA A 151 -21.72 -8.43 -0.89
CA ALA A 151 -22.87 -7.54 -0.79
C ALA A 151 -23.04 -6.71 -2.07
N LYS A 152 -21.94 -6.20 -2.62
CA LYS A 152 -21.96 -5.44 -3.86
C LYS A 152 -22.34 -6.30 -5.07
N LEU A 153 -21.78 -7.51 -5.19
CA LEU A 153 -22.17 -8.46 -6.25
C LEU A 153 -23.65 -8.89 -6.12
N THR A 154 -24.18 -8.93 -4.91
CA THR A 154 -25.60 -9.23 -4.67
C THR A 154 -26.50 -8.04 -5.03
N GLU A 155 -26.07 -6.81 -4.70
CA GLU A 155 -26.75 -5.57 -5.08
C GLU A 155 -26.75 -5.36 -6.61
N ASP A 156 -25.61 -5.61 -7.25
CA ASP A 156 -25.42 -5.52 -8.70
C ASP A 156 -26.15 -6.68 -9.44
N GLY A 157 -26.67 -7.67 -8.70
CA GLY A 157 -27.48 -8.77 -9.22
C GLY A 157 -26.70 -9.95 -9.80
N ASP A 158 -25.37 -9.95 -9.67
CA ASP A 158 -24.47 -10.96 -10.23
C ASP A 158 -24.54 -12.30 -9.46
N VAL A 159 -24.83 -12.25 -8.16
CA VAL A 159 -24.94 -13.45 -7.30
C VAL A 159 -26.10 -13.34 -6.32
N GLU A 160 -26.62 -14.49 -5.90
CA GLU A 160 -27.68 -14.59 -4.90
C GLU A 160 -27.37 -15.75 -3.94
N TYR A 161 -27.43 -15.50 -2.63
CA TYR A 161 -27.31 -16.55 -1.62
C TYR A 161 -28.68 -17.18 -1.35
N VAL A 162 -28.84 -18.45 -1.71
CA VAL A 162 -30.10 -19.19 -1.58
C VAL A 162 -29.97 -20.24 -0.49
N GLY A 163 -30.84 -20.17 0.53
CA GLY A 163 -30.94 -21.17 1.59
C GLY A 163 -30.72 -20.61 3.00
N SER A 164 -30.45 -21.50 3.96
CA SER A 164 -30.24 -21.11 5.37
C SER A 164 -28.86 -20.49 5.59
N SER A 165 -28.71 -19.65 6.62
CA SER A 165 -27.43 -18.99 6.95
C SER A 165 -26.24 -19.94 7.23
N LYS A 166 -26.51 -21.24 7.44
CA LYS A 166 -25.48 -22.26 7.72
C LYS A 166 -25.34 -23.33 6.63
N GLY A 167 -26.19 -23.31 5.60
CA GLY A 167 -26.25 -24.39 4.61
C GLY A 167 -26.80 -23.98 3.25
N GLY A 168 -26.96 -22.69 3.00
CA GLY A 168 -27.27 -22.17 1.68
C GLY A 168 -26.07 -22.17 0.75
N GLU A 169 -26.34 -21.87 -0.50
CA GLU A 169 -25.39 -21.86 -1.61
C GLU A 169 -25.52 -20.54 -2.39
N TRP A 170 -24.42 -20.12 -3.00
CA TRP A 170 -24.37 -18.99 -3.90
C TRP A 170 -24.73 -19.43 -5.30
N LYS A 171 -25.68 -18.73 -5.92
CA LYS A 171 -26.03 -18.87 -7.33
C LYS A 171 -25.57 -17.65 -8.09
N VAL A 172 -24.79 -17.86 -9.14
CA VAL A 172 -24.44 -16.78 -10.06
C VAL A 172 -25.64 -16.57 -11.00
N ARG A 173 -26.18 -15.36 -11.02
CA ARG A 173 -27.21 -14.97 -11.99
C ARG A 173 -26.50 -14.39 -13.21
N GLY A 174 -26.17 -15.26 -14.15
CA GLY A 174 -25.74 -14.87 -15.49
C GLY A 174 -26.79 -15.28 -16.51
N GLU A 175 -27.39 -14.29 -17.17
CA GLU A 175 -27.72 -14.40 -18.60
C GLU A 175 -26.56 -13.84 -19.42
#